data_AF-A0A967P7J3-F1
#
_entry.id   AF-A0A967P7J3-F1
#
_cell.length_a   1.000
_cell.length_b   1.000
_cell.length_c   1.000
_cell.angle_alpha   90.00
_cell.angle_beta   90.00
_cell.angle_gamma   90.00
#
_symmetry.space_group_name_H-M   'P 1'
#
loop_
_entity.id
_entity.type
_entity.pdbx_description
1 polymer ?
#
loop_
_entity_poly.entity_id
_entity_poly.type
_entity_poly.pdbx_seq_one_letter_code
_entity_poly.pdbx_strand_id
1 'polypeptide(L)'
;MTRLRLIISFLLLGLILSPFAVSSEEKKYKAYTDIGPIEKSDLTIAAIFSDKDKYHRDVLTVEGTVKKLKFKKMFNGRKFTYFGLTDSENNTINVYARGYVKDIDEGSEIRIYGRYSKEKSFLFKKRKNVMKARKIEILNQPEGVVLQTEEKTQS
;
A
#
# COMPACT_ATOMS: atom_id res chain seq x y z
N MET A 1 1.38 -5.19 70.13
CA MET A 1 1.66 -5.63 68.75
C MET A 1 0.41 -5.56 67.87
N THR A 2 -0.04 -4.38 67.42
CA THR A 2 -1.22 -4.29 66.52
C THR A 2 -1.27 -3.06 65.60
N ARG A 3 -0.29 -2.14 65.65
CA ARG A 3 -0.30 -0.90 64.83
C ARG A 3 0.81 -0.80 63.78
N LEU A 4 1.64 -1.82 63.64
CA LEU A 4 2.74 -1.85 62.65
C LEU A 4 2.41 -2.68 61.39
N ARG A 5 1.40 -3.57 61.46
CA ARG A 5 0.99 -4.42 60.32
C ARG A 5 0.03 -3.74 59.34
N LEU A 6 -0.55 -2.60 59.71
CA LEU A 6 -1.48 -1.86 58.86
C LEU A 6 -0.80 -0.86 57.90
N ILE A 7 0.43 -0.45 58.21
CA ILE A 7 1.17 0.53 57.38
C ILE A 7 1.90 -0.16 56.22
N ILE A 8 2.32 -1.42 56.40
CA ILE A 8 3.00 -2.20 55.35
C ILE A 8 2.03 -2.65 54.25
N SER A 9 0.73 -2.76 54.55
CA SER A 9 -0.31 -3.10 53.58
C SER A 9 -0.56 -1.98 52.55
N PHE A 10 -0.37 -0.71 52.94
CA PHE A 10 -0.57 0.43 52.03
C PHE A 10 0.64 0.72 51.12
N LEU A 11 1.83 0.23 51.47
CA LEU A 11 3.05 0.46 50.68
C LEU A 11 3.22 -0.56 49.52
N LEU A 12 2.47 -1.66 49.54
CA LEU A 12 2.45 -2.67 48.46
C LEU A 12 1.36 -2.41 47.39
N LEU A 13 0.38 -1.54 47.65
CA LEU A 13 -0.69 -1.23 46.70
C LEU A 13 -0.36 -0.04 45.77
N GLY A 14 0.66 0.76 46.09
CA GLY A 14 1.11 1.91 45.28
C GLY A 14 1.97 1.57 44.07
N LEU A 15 2.38 0.30 43.91
CA LEU A 15 3.33 -0.13 42.87
C LEU A 15 2.67 -0.80 41.65
N ILE A 16 1.34 -0.85 41.60
CA ILE A 16 0.57 -1.41 40.47
C ILE A 16 0.02 -0.30 39.54
N LEU A 17 0.18 0.97 39.91
CA LEU A 17 -0.16 2.13 39.08
C LEU A 17 1.08 2.80 38.49
N SER A 18 2.13 2.04 38.14
CA SER A 18 3.03 2.54 37.12
C SER A 18 2.18 2.75 35.87
N PRO A 19 2.08 3.95 35.28
CA PRO A 19 1.62 4.00 33.92
C PRO A 19 2.63 3.12 33.17
N PHE A 20 2.16 2.03 32.58
CA PHE A 20 2.72 1.68 31.29
C PHE A 20 2.49 2.94 30.47
N ALA A 21 3.45 3.87 30.55
CA ALA A 21 3.77 4.75 29.48
C ALA A 21 4.09 3.79 28.36
N VAL A 22 3.03 3.37 27.68
CA VAL A 22 3.06 2.96 26.30
C VAL A 22 3.69 4.16 25.65
N SER A 23 5.03 4.16 25.64
CA SER A 23 5.84 4.80 24.65
C SER A 23 5.48 4.08 23.36
N SER A 24 4.27 4.37 22.89
CA SER A 24 3.98 4.36 21.49
C SER A 24 4.94 5.42 20.97
N GLU A 25 6.13 4.98 20.57
CA GLU A 25 6.78 5.60 19.44
C GLU A 25 5.73 5.62 18.33
N GLU A 26 4.90 6.67 18.32
CA GLU A 26 4.29 7.15 17.11
C GLU A 26 5.47 7.48 16.22
N LYS A 27 5.92 6.48 15.47
CA LYS A 27 6.65 6.70 14.24
C LYS A 27 5.70 7.54 13.41
N LYS A 28 5.81 8.86 13.55
CA LYS A 28 5.07 9.86 12.77
C LYS A 28 5.31 9.47 11.33
N TYR A 29 4.33 8.80 10.73
CA TYR A 29 4.37 8.48 9.32
C TYR A 29 4.34 9.84 8.62
N LYS A 30 5.50 10.28 8.13
CA LYS A 30 5.60 11.50 7.34
C LYS A 30 4.50 11.48 6.28
N ALA A 31 3.82 12.61 6.13
CA ALA A 31 2.81 12.78 5.10
C ALA A 31 3.41 12.37 3.73
N TYR A 32 2.60 11.67 2.94
CA TYR A 32 3.02 10.97 1.71
C TYR A 32 3.57 11.89 0.60
N THR A 33 3.53 13.21 0.81
CA THR A 33 3.94 14.27 -0.13
C THR A 33 5.39 14.74 0.06
N ASP A 34 6.13 14.20 1.03
CA ASP A 34 7.46 14.70 1.44
C ASP A 34 8.63 13.85 0.90
N ILE A 35 8.55 13.40 -0.35
CA ILE A 35 9.59 12.54 -0.95
C ILE A 35 10.33 13.36 -2.01
N GLY A 36 11.56 13.75 -1.66
CA GLY A 36 12.53 14.42 -2.54
C GLY A 36 12.98 13.55 -3.73
N PRO A 37 14.07 13.93 -4.41
CA PRO A 37 14.38 13.49 -5.76
C PRO A 37 14.47 11.96 -5.88
N ILE A 38 13.91 11.48 -6.99
CA ILE A 38 13.65 10.09 -7.33
C ILE A 38 14.99 9.37 -7.52
N GLU A 39 15.45 8.61 -6.54
CA GLU A 39 16.52 7.65 -6.79
C GLU A 39 15.99 6.51 -7.66
N LYS A 40 16.44 6.57 -8.91
CA LYS A 40 16.21 5.63 -10.00
C LYS A 40 16.71 4.24 -9.61
N SER A 41 15.79 3.31 -9.46
CA SER A 41 16.04 1.92 -9.85
C SER A 41 14.88 1.51 -10.74
N ASP A 42 15.03 1.70 -12.05
CA ASP A 42 14.12 1.17 -13.05
C ASP A 42 14.28 -0.37 -13.01
N LEU A 43 13.45 -1.04 -12.21
CA LEU A 43 13.49 -2.49 -12.00
C LEU A 43 12.40 -3.16 -12.83
N THR A 44 12.74 -4.29 -13.43
CA THR A 44 11.75 -5.14 -14.11
C THR A 44 10.95 -5.94 -13.09
N ILE A 45 9.71 -6.27 -13.45
CA ILE A 45 8.85 -7.12 -12.61
C ILE A 45 9.49 -8.50 -12.44
N ALA A 46 10.06 -9.07 -13.52
CA ALA A 46 10.85 -10.30 -13.48
C ALA A 46 11.93 -10.27 -12.39
N ALA A 47 12.75 -9.21 -12.30
CA ALA A 47 13.82 -9.11 -11.29
C ALA A 47 13.28 -9.15 -9.86
N ILE A 48 12.13 -8.51 -9.62
CA ILE A 48 11.46 -8.54 -8.31
C ILE A 48 10.92 -9.95 -8.00
N PHE A 49 10.48 -10.68 -9.01
CA PHE A 49 10.01 -12.06 -8.86
C PHE A 49 11.14 -13.04 -8.55
N SER A 50 12.32 -12.84 -9.14
CA SER A 50 13.51 -13.66 -8.91
C SER A 50 14.03 -13.55 -7.47
N ASP A 51 13.98 -12.36 -6.86
CA ASP A 51 14.45 -12.13 -5.49
C ASP A 51 13.49 -11.23 -4.69
N LYS A 52 12.33 -11.79 -4.33
CA LYS A 52 11.27 -11.07 -3.61
C LYS A 52 11.69 -10.59 -2.23
N ASP A 53 12.69 -11.25 -1.64
CA ASP A 53 13.12 -11.03 -0.27
C ASP A 53 14.01 -9.80 -0.18
N LYS A 54 14.94 -9.67 -1.13
CA LYS A 54 15.81 -8.49 -1.28
C LYS A 54 15.02 -7.19 -1.35
N TYR A 55 13.93 -7.17 -2.12
CA TYR A 55 13.15 -5.95 -2.35
C TYR A 55 12.04 -5.71 -1.31
N HIS A 56 11.90 -6.58 -0.30
CA HIS A 56 10.79 -6.47 0.64
C HIS A 56 10.85 -5.16 1.44
N ARG A 57 9.78 -4.36 1.32
CA ARG A 57 9.59 -3.04 1.95
C ARG A 57 10.38 -1.92 1.27
N ASP A 58 11.08 -2.20 0.18
CA ASP A 58 11.76 -1.17 -0.59
C ASP A 58 10.79 -0.33 -1.40
N VAL A 59 11.24 0.86 -1.79
CA VAL A 59 10.52 1.76 -2.65
C VAL A 59 11.16 1.68 -4.03
N LEU A 60 10.38 1.24 -5.00
CA LEU A 60 10.87 0.89 -6.33
C LEU A 60 10.06 1.61 -7.40
N THR A 61 10.65 1.69 -8.60
CA THR A 61 9.97 2.08 -9.83
C THR A 61 9.86 0.85 -10.73
N VAL A 62 8.65 0.55 -11.21
CA VAL A 62 8.40 -0.56 -12.13
C VAL A 62 7.44 -0.12 -13.22
N GLU A 63 7.59 -0.72 -14.40
CA GLU A 63 6.72 -0.51 -15.55
C GLU A 63 5.96 -1.78 -15.89
N GLY A 64 4.81 -1.60 -16.52
CA GLY A 64 4.07 -2.72 -17.10
C GLY A 64 2.67 -2.31 -17.55
N THR A 65 1.92 -3.33 -17.98
CA THR A 65 0.56 -3.18 -18.49
C THR A 65 -0.46 -3.45 -17.38
N VAL A 66 -1.48 -2.61 -17.28
CA VAL A 66 -2.59 -2.76 -16.34
C VAL A 66 -3.49 -3.94 -16.73
N LYS A 67 -3.80 -4.82 -15.78
CA LYS A 67 -4.75 -5.94 -15.92
C LYS A 67 -5.68 -6.01 -14.71
N LYS A 68 -6.92 -6.46 -14.90
CA LYS A 68 -7.89 -6.73 -13.82
C LYS A 68 -8.12 -5.51 -12.91
N LEU A 69 -8.37 -4.35 -13.51
CA LEU A 69 -8.61 -3.08 -12.84
C LEU A 69 -9.91 -3.12 -12.04
N LYS A 70 -9.84 -2.76 -10.76
CA LYS A 70 -10.99 -2.76 -9.85
C LYS A 70 -10.99 -1.53 -8.96
N PHE A 71 -12.12 -0.84 -8.95
CA PHE A 71 -12.42 0.22 -7.99
C PHE A 71 -13.17 -0.38 -6.80
N LYS A 72 -12.64 -0.20 -5.59
CA LYS A 72 -13.18 -0.82 -4.38
C LYS A 72 -13.28 0.18 -3.24
N LYS A 73 -14.22 -0.10 -2.33
CA LYS A 73 -14.41 0.64 -1.09
C LYS A 73 -14.13 -0.31 0.08
N MET A 74 -13.29 0.12 1.01
CA MET A 74 -13.06 -0.59 2.27
C MET A 74 -14.28 -0.46 3.18
N PHE A 75 -14.38 -1.33 4.19
CA PHE A 75 -15.44 -1.27 5.20
C PHE A 75 -15.50 0.09 5.92
N ASN A 76 -14.34 0.71 6.20
CA ASN A 76 -14.24 2.06 6.77
C ASN A 76 -14.54 3.20 5.78
N GLY A 77 -15.08 2.88 4.61
CA GLY A 77 -15.47 3.84 3.57
C GLY A 77 -14.33 4.33 2.67
N ARG A 78 -13.07 3.98 2.94
CA ARG A 78 -11.94 4.44 2.14
C ARG A 78 -11.95 3.79 0.75
N LYS A 79 -11.89 4.63 -0.28
CA LYS A 79 -11.82 4.22 -1.69
C LYS A 79 -10.39 3.84 -2.06
N PHE A 80 -10.25 2.82 -2.90
CA PHE A 80 -8.96 2.39 -3.45
C PHE A 80 -9.13 1.76 -4.83
N THR A 81 -8.06 1.83 -5.60
CA THR A 81 -7.93 1.16 -6.89
C THR A 81 -6.97 -0.02 -6.73
N TYR A 82 -7.36 -1.16 -7.28
CA TYR A 82 -6.60 -2.40 -7.22
C TYR A 82 -6.52 -3.04 -8.60
N PHE A 83 -5.31 -3.37 -9.05
CA PHE A 83 -5.08 -3.98 -10.36
C PHE A 83 -3.82 -4.84 -10.33
N GLY A 84 -3.61 -5.66 -11.36
CA GLY A 84 -2.33 -6.30 -11.65
C GLY A 84 -1.54 -5.44 -12.61
N LEU A 85 -0.24 -5.30 -12.36
CA LEU A 85 0.74 -4.77 -13.29
C LEU A 85 1.54 -5.95 -13.83
N THR A 86 1.56 -6.11 -15.15
CA THR A 86 2.13 -7.28 -15.82
C THR A 86 3.23 -6.85 -16.79
N ASP A 87 4.35 -7.58 -16.83
CA ASP A 87 5.42 -7.37 -17.82
C ASP A 87 5.22 -8.21 -19.09
N SER A 88 6.13 -8.11 -20.05
CA SER A 88 6.11 -8.88 -21.30
C SER A 88 6.22 -10.40 -21.09
N GLU A 89 6.76 -10.84 -19.96
CA GLU A 89 6.91 -12.24 -19.57
C GLU A 89 5.71 -12.78 -18.77
N ASN A 90 4.65 -11.98 -18.63
CA ASN A 90 3.46 -12.27 -17.82
C ASN A 90 3.71 -12.35 -16.29
N ASN A 91 4.86 -11.91 -15.79
CA ASN A 91 5.07 -11.74 -14.35
C ASN A 91 4.16 -10.62 -13.86
N THR A 92 3.42 -10.85 -12.77
CA THR A 92 2.35 -9.94 -12.32
C THR A 92 2.51 -9.51 -10.86
N ILE A 93 2.65 -8.21 -10.63
CA ILE A 93 2.58 -7.61 -9.28
C ILE A 93 1.20 -7.01 -9.07
N ASN A 94 0.59 -7.26 -7.91
CA ASN A 94 -0.66 -6.57 -7.59
C ASN A 94 -0.35 -5.16 -7.10
N VAL A 95 -1.15 -4.19 -7.49
CA VAL A 95 -0.98 -2.79 -7.12
C VAL A 95 -2.17 -2.33 -6.30
N TYR A 96 -1.86 -1.61 -5.23
CA TYR A 96 -2.84 -0.88 -4.42
C TYR A 96 -2.56 0.61 -4.55
N ALA A 97 -3.53 1.37 -5.05
CA ALA A 97 -3.51 2.83 -5.10
C ALA A 97 -4.62 3.40 -4.22
N ARG A 98 -4.31 4.49 -3.49
CA ARG A 98 -5.29 5.18 -2.64
C ARG A 98 -6.22 6.02 -3.52
N GLY A 99 -7.52 5.97 -3.25
CA GLY A 99 -8.52 6.68 -4.06
C GLY A 99 -8.90 5.92 -5.33
N TYR A 100 -9.72 6.54 -6.18
CA TYR A 100 -10.05 6.01 -7.51
C TYR A 100 -9.17 6.69 -8.55
N VAL A 101 -8.21 5.94 -9.09
CA VAL A 101 -7.37 6.38 -10.21
C VAL A 101 -8.16 6.16 -11.49
N LYS A 102 -8.84 7.20 -11.98
CA LYS A 102 -9.75 7.11 -13.15
C LYS A 102 -9.03 7.26 -14.49
N ASP A 103 -7.80 7.77 -14.48
CA ASP A 103 -7.05 8.10 -15.68
C ASP A 103 -6.32 6.89 -16.27
N ILE A 104 -6.55 5.68 -15.72
CA ILE A 104 -5.97 4.42 -16.19
C ILE A 104 -7.07 3.45 -16.55
N ASP A 105 -6.89 2.76 -17.67
CA ASP A 105 -7.75 1.68 -18.14
C ASP A 105 -6.99 0.35 -18.20
N GLU A 106 -7.74 -0.76 -18.27
CA GLU A 106 -7.12 -2.06 -18.55
C GLU A 106 -6.41 -2.02 -19.91
N GLY A 107 -5.16 -2.48 -19.95
CA GLY A 107 -4.30 -2.38 -21.14
C GLY A 107 -3.40 -1.15 -21.15
N SER A 108 -3.58 -0.18 -20.24
CA SER A 108 -2.67 0.98 -20.15
C SER A 108 -1.26 0.54 -19.75
N GLU A 109 -0.25 1.13 -20.39
CA GLU A 109 1.13 1.00 -19.96
C GLU A 109 1.44 2.14 -18.99
N ILE A 110 1.89 1.77 -17.80
CA ILE A 110 2.12 2.72 -16.73
C ILE A 110 3.44 2.42 -16.03
N ARG A 111 4.07 3.49 -15.53
CA ARG A 111 5.17 3.43 -14.59
C ARG A 111 4.64 3.73 -13.19
N ILE A 112 5.02 2.90 -12.23
CA ILE A 112 4.57 3.05 -10.85
C ILE A 112 5.77 3.18 -9.94
N TYR A 113 5.74 4.23 -9.15
CA TYR A 113 6.63 4.41 -8.01
C TYR A 113 5.88 4.03 -6.74
N GLY A 114 6.39 3.06 -5.99
CA GLY A 114 5.65 2.52 -4.85
C GLY A 114 6.47 1.66 -3.91
N ARG A 115 5.89 1.36 -2.74
CA ARG A 115 6.52 0.44 -1.79
C ARG A 115 6.13 -1.00 -2.11
N TYR A 116 7.11 -1.85 -2.39
CA TYR A 116 6.89 -3.27 -2.59
C TYR A 116 6.75 -4.02 -1.27
N SER A 117 5.82 -4.98 -1.22
CA SER A 117 5.65 -5.91 -0.12
C SER A 117 5.48 -7.31 -0.67
N LYS A 118 6.53 -8.14 -0.48
CA LYS A 118 6.46 -9.57 -0.73
C LYS A 118 5.31 -10.25 -0.02
N GLU A 119 4.89 -11.35 -0.61
CA GLU A 119 3.98 -12.32 -0.06
C GLU A 119 4.46 -12.84 1.28
N LYS A 120 3.56 -12.85 2.27
CA LYS A 120 3.77 -13.57 3.53
C LYS A 120 2.74 -14.69 3.60
N SER A 121 3.21 -15.92 3.62
CA SER A 121 2.40 -17.08 4.01
C SER A 121 2.28 -17.08 5.53
N PHE A 122 1.04 -17.07 6.04
CA PHE A 122 0.79 -17.28 7.46
C PHE A 122 -0.11 -18.49 7.61
N LEU A 123 0.45 -19.63 8.04
CA LEU A 123 -0.12 -20.95 8.36
C LEU A 123 -1.18 -21.53 7.40
N PHE A 124 -2.21 -20.78 7.01
CA PHE A 124 -3.26 -21.17 6.05
C PHE A 124 -3.69 -20.06 5.07
N LYS A 125 -3.06 -18.88 5.09
CA LYS A 125 -3.38 -17.76 4.18
C LYS A 125 -2.13 -17.22 3.50
N LYS A 126 -2.14 -17.28 2.17
CA LYS A 126 -1.15 -16.63 1.30
C LYS A 126 -1.58 -15.18 1.04
N ARG A 127 -0.77 -14.21 1.47
CA ARG A 127 -0.95 -12.81 1.06
C ARG A 127 -0.17 -12.58 -0.22
N LYS A 128 -0.79 -12.12 -1.30
CA LYS A 128 -0.09 -11.91 -2.59
C LYS A 128 0.99 -10.82 -2.49
N ASN A 129 1.95 -10.85 -3.41
CA ASN A 129 2.87 -9.73 -3.65
C ASN A 129 2.08 -8.46 -4.01
N VAL A 130 2.31 -7.37 -3.27
CA VAL A 130 1.60 -6.10 -3.46
C VAL A 130 2.57 -4.95 -3.49
N MET A 131 2.42 -4.08 -4.48
CA MET A 131 3.03 -2.76 -4.51
C MET A 131 2.01 -1.68 -4.11
N LYS A 132 2.34 -0.89 -3.09
CA LYS A 132 1.54 0.26 -2.68
C LYS A 132 2.01 1.48 -3.47
N ALA A 133 1.22 1.86 -4.47
CA ALA A 133 1.52 2.98 -5.36
C ALA A 133 1.55 4.30 -4.58
N ARG A 134 2.57 5.11 -4.87
CA ARG A 134 2.75 6.48 -4.38
C ARG A 134 2.54 7.48 -5.53
N LYS A 135 3.12 7.18 -6.70
CA LYS A 135 2.93 7.91 -7.95
C LYS A 135 2.69 6.92 -9.07
N ILE A 136 1.80 7.28 -9.99
CA ILE A 136 1.51 6.54 -11.22
C ILE A 136 1.73 7.53 -12.37
N GLU A 137 2.55 7.15 -13.33
CA GLU A 137 2.79 7.87 -14.57
C GLU A 137 2.24 7.02 -15.71
N ILE A 138 1.41 7.62 -16.55
CA ILE A 138 0.85 6.96 -17.73
C ILE A 138 1.88 7.11 -18.85
N LEU A 139 2.32 5.98 -19.41
CA LEU A 139 3.26 5.95 -20.54
C LEU A 139 2.49 5.85 -21.85
N ASN A 140 1.48 4.97 -21.88
CA ASN A 140 0.61 4.76 -23.04
C ASN A 140 -0.81 4.35 -22.58
N GLN A 141 -1.84 4.81 -23.28
CA GLN A 141 -3.22 4.37 -23.08
C GLN A 141 -3.66 3.51 -24.27
N PRO A 142 -4.47 2.46 -24.03
CA PRO A 142 -5.08 1.74 -25.13
C PRO A 142 -5.95 2.71 -25.93
N GLU A 143 -5.74 2.79 -27.23
CA GLU A 143 -6.59 3.59 -28.12
C GLU A 143 -8.01 3.01 -28.10
N GLY A 144 -8.90 3.66 -27.34
CA GLY A 144 -10.34 3.41 -27.41
C GLY A 144 -11.00 2.98 -26.11
N VAL A 145 -11.34 3.95 -25.25
CA VAL A 145 -12.70 4.10 -24.70
C VAL A 145 -13.02 5.59 -24.68
N VAL A 146 -13.41 6.13 -25.84
CA VAL A 146 -14.13 7.40 -25.89
C VAL A 146 -15.48 7.15 -25.21
N LEU A 147 -15.61 7.56 -23.95
CA LEU A 147 -16.93 7.73 -23.35
C LEU A 147 -17.63 8.82 -24.16
N GLN A 148 -18.54 8.41 -25.05
CA GLN A 148 -19.54 9.30 -25.62
C GLN A 148 -20.29 9.94 -24.45
N THR A 149 -19.93 11.17 -24.14
CA THR A 149 -20.64 12.04 -23.20
C THR A 149 -21.09 13.23 -24.03
N GLU A 150 -22.39 13.51 -23.96
CA GLU A 150 -23.14 14.65 -24.56
C GLU A 150 -23.53 14.45 -26.04
N GLU A 151 -24.78 14.63 -26.47
CA GLU A 151 -25.79 15.59 -26.02
C GLU A 151 -27.19 14.98 -25.81
N LYS A 152 -27.78 15.29 -24.65
CA LYS A 152 -29.20 15.65 -24.60
C LYS A 152 -29.29 17.08 -25.12
N THR A 153 -29.86 17.29 -26.30
CA THR A 153 -30.48 18.56 -26.65
C THR A 153 -31.89 18.29 -27.13
N GLN A 154 -32.82 18.94 -26.45
CA GLN A 154 -34.24 18.99 -26.70
C GLN A 154 -34.52 19.52 -28.10
N SER A 155 -35.52 18.95 -28.77
CA SER A 155 -36.45 19.64 -29.68
C SER A 155 -37.70 18.78 -29.79
#